data_AF-A0A9N9PJZ8-F1
#
_entry.id   AF-A0A9N9PJZ8-F1
#
_cell.length_a   1.000
_cell.length_b   1.000
_cell.length_c   1.000
_cell.angle_alpha   90.00
_cell.angle_beta   90.00
_cell.angle_gamma   90.00
#
_symmetry.space_group_name_H-M   'P 1'
#
loop_
_entity.id
_entity.type
_entity.pdbx_description
1 polymer ?
#
loop_
_entity_poly.entity_id
_entity_poly.type
_entity_poly.pdbx_seq_one_letter_code
_entity_poly.pdbx_strand_id
1 'polypeptide(L)'
;MSSEENPTAESLSSVLSPLLASGKYSDMKMLCGSRVFDAHINIVCSHSKEANERQVDLPENDPHAVGKMLDYLYTHQYDAEETGASLILHARLYVCGDKYDIPGLKSLSKQKYLEVLKTYYQHAVFGQSLGIIYYDSRDRIRILGMPQ
;
A
#
# COMPACT_ATOMS: atom_id res chain seq x y z
N MET A 1 -3.68 41.92 6.41
CA MET A 1 -4.20 40.61 6.82
C MET A 1 -3.44 39.59 6.03
N SER A 2 -2.46 38.94 6.66
CA SER A 2 -1.61 37.93 6.03
C SER A 2 -2.47 36.69 5.79
N SER A 3 -2.64 36.33 4.52
CA SER A 3 -3.21 35.04 4.15
C SER A 3 -2.20 33.97 4.56
N GLU A 4 -2.55 33.19 5.58
CA GLU A 4 -1.81 31.98 5.96
C GLU A 4 -1.80 31.02 4.76
N GLU A 5 -0.64 30.87 4.11
CA GLU A 5 -0.43 29.82 3.12
C GLU A 5 -0.47 28.47 3.83
N ASN A 6 -1.55 27.74 3.61
CA ASN A 6 -1.78 26.40 4.12
C ASN A 6 -0.80 25.44 3.43
N PRO A 7 0.12 24.75 4.12
CA PRO A 7 1.06 23.85 3.46
C PRO A 7 0.30 22.71 2.80
N THR A 8 0.32 22.66 1.47
CA THR A 8 -0.33 21.63 0.67
C THR A 8 0.33 20.27 0.90
N ALA A 9 -0.42 19.18 0.70
CA ALA A 9 0.05 17.80 0.89
C ALA A 9 1.37 17.46 0.15
N GLU A 10 1.66 18.17 -0.94
CA GLU A 10 2.93 18.04 -1.68
C GLU A 10 4.14 18.45 -0.83
N SER A 11 3.99 19.48 0.00
CA SER A 11 5.02 19.97 0.91
C SER A 11 5.44 18.90 1.93
N LEU A 12 4.48 18.19 2.52
CA LEU A 12 4.75 17.14 3.51
C LEU A 12 5.37 15.89 2.88
N SER A 13 4.91 15.47 1.69
CA SER A 13 5.47 14.31 1.00
C SER A 13 6.97 14.46 0.71
N SER A 14 7.40 15.68 0.35
CA SER A 14 8.81 16.01 0.08
C SER A 14 9.71 15.91 1.32
N VAL A 15 9.13 16.06 2.51
CA VAL A 15 9.83 15.95 3.80
C VAL A 15 9.83 14.52 4.31
N LEU A 16 8.71 13.80 4.16
CA LEU A 16 8.52 12.45 4.71
C LEU A 16 9.25 11.37 3.90
N SER A 17 9.27 11.47 2.56
CA SER A 17 9.94 10.49 1.70
C SER A 17 11.45 10.29 2.05
N PRO A 18 12.25 11.35 2.25
CA PRO A 18 13.63 11.22 2.71
C PRO A 18 13.80 10.56 4.09
N LEU A 19 12.83 10.73 5.00
CA LEU A 19 12.88 10.09 6.32
C LEU A 19 12.72 8.58 6.20
N LEU A 20 11.80 8.11 5.36
CA LEU A 20 11.65 6.68 5.05
C LEU A 20 12.93 6.12 4.40
N ALA A 21 13.46 6.81 3.39
CA ALA A 21 14.64 6.35 2.65
C ALA A 21 15.91 6.28 3.51
N SER A 22 16.07 7.22 4.44
CA SER A 22 17.24 7.26 5.32
C SER A 22 17.10 6.38 6.58
N GLY A 23 15.87 6.06 6.99
CA GLY A 23 15.59 5.35 8.24
C GLY A 23 15.97 6.15 9.50
N LYS A 24 16.30 7.45 9.36
CA LYS A 24 16.78 8.26 10.48
C LYS A 24 15.65 8.51 11.48
N TYR A 25 15.89 8.18 12.74
CA TYR A 25 14.91 8.24 13.84
C TYR A 25 13.81 7.18 13.76
N SER A 26 14.00 6.14 12.94
CA SER A 26 13.10 4.97 12.95
C SER A 26 13.09 4.30 14.33
N ASP A 27 11.89 4.00 14.80
CA ASP A 27 11.59 3.34 16.06
C ASP A 27 10.76 2.05 15.86
N MET A 28 10.51 1.69 14.59
CA MET A 28 9.84 0.47 14.15
C MET A 28 10.66 -0.29 13.10
N LYS A 29 10.64 -1.63 13.16
CA LYS A 29 11.12 -2.52 12.09
C LYS A 29 10.00 -3.39 11.55
N MET A 30 9.87 -3.46 10.23
CA MET A 30 8.96 -4.38 9.55
C MET A 30 9.77 -5.46 8.83
N LEU A 31 9.61 -6.72 9.22
CA LEU A 31 10.32 -7.84 8.61
C LEU A 31 9.40 -8.52 7.61
N CYS A 32 9.84 -8.60 6.36
CA CYS A 32 9.08 -9.23 5.28
C CYS A 32 10.00 -10.23 4.58
N GLY A 33 9.92 -11.49 4.99
CA GLY A 33 10.87 -12.53 4.59
C GLY A 33 12.30 -12.13 4.95
N SER A 34 13.17 -12.00 3.94
CA SER A 34 14.57 -11.59 4.13
C SER A 34 14.79 -10.07 4.12
N ARG A 35 13.74 -9.27 3.90
CA ARG A 35 13.85 -7.80 3.88
C ARG A 35 13.41 -7.21 5.20
N VAL A 36 14.14 -6.20 5.65
CA VAL A 36 13.81 -5.40 6.83
C VAL A 36 13.59 -3.97 6.37
N PHE A 37 12.50 -3.36 6.83
CA PHE A 37 12.18 -1.96 6.58
C PHE A 37 12.21 -1.19 7.89
N ASP A 38 12.95 -0.09 7.90
CA ASP A 38 12.92 0.88 8.99
C ASP A 38 11.74 1.84 8.79
N ALA A 39 10.93 2.02 9.82
CA ALA A 39 9.74 2.86 9.78
C ALA A 39 9.58 3.66 11.08
N HIS A 40 8.68 4.65 11.04
CA HIS A 40 8.35 5.49 12.18
C HIS A 40 6.95 5.14 12.70
N ILE A 41 6.87 4.73 13.97
CA ILE A 41 5.63 4.28 14.62
C ILE A 41 4.53 5.32 14.43
N ASN A 42 4.84 6.60 14.63
CA ASN A 42 3.86 7.69 14.54
C ASN A 42 3.25 7.85 13.13
N ILE A 43 4.02 7.61 12.06
CA ILE A 43 3.55 7.66 10.68
C ILE A 43 2.73 6.40 10.35
N VAL A 44 3.12 5.23 10.85
CA VAL A 44 2.37 4.00 10.61
C VAL A 44 1.05 3.98 11.41
N CYS A 45 1.07 4.39 12.68
CA CYS A 45 -0.10 4.49 13.56
C CYS A 45 -1.13 5.51 13.09
N SER A 46 -0.72 6.60 12.44
CA SER A 46 -1.69 7.60 11.95
C SER A 46 -2.58 7.04 10.84
N HIS A 47 -2.18 5.91 10.23
CA HIS A 47 -2.88 5.25 9.14
C HIS A 47 -3.48 3.90 9.52
N SER A 48 -3.16 3.34 10.69
CA SER A 48 -3.67 2.05 11.18
C SER A 48 -3.83 2.07 12.69
N LYS A 49 -4.96 1.57 13.19
CA LYS A 49 -5.31 1.58 14.62
C LYS A 49 -4.47 0.62 15.48
N GLU A 50 -3.62 -0.21 14.88
CA GLU A 50 -2.99 -1.36 15.54
C GLU A 50 -1.46 -1.30 15.63
N ALA A 51 -0.80 -0.23 15.13
CA ALA A 51 0.66 -0.21 15.01
C ALA A 51 1.42 0.18 16.30
N ASN A 52 1.18 -0.48 17.43
CA ASN A 52 1.88 -0.16 18.70
C ASN A 52 3.13 -1.04 18.97
N GLU A 53 3.60 -1.77 17.97
CA GLU A 53 4.73 -2.69 18.10
C GLU A 53 5.99 -2.10 17.47
N ARG A 54 7.13 -2.25 18.17
CA ARG A 54 8.45 -1.83 17.64
C ARG A 54 8.96 -2.74 16.53
N GLN A 55 8.38 -3.93 16.41
CA GLN A 55 8.71 -4.89 15.37
C GLN A 55 7.43 -5.59 14.90
N VAL A 56 7.25 -5.69 13.59
CA VAL A 56 6.13 -6.41 12.98
C VAL A 56 6.67 -7.37 11.93
N ASP A 57 6.34 -8.65 12.07
CA ASP A 57 6.69 -9.68 11.08
C ASP A 57 5.53 -9.87 10.09
N LEU A 58 5.84 -9.72 8.80
CA LEU A 58 4.93 -9.83 7.66
C LEU A 58 5.35 -10.98 6.71
N PRO A 59 5.47 -12.24 7.19
CA PRO A 59 6.09 -13.33 6.44
C PRO A 59 5.31 -13.75 5.18
N GLU A 60 4.00 -13.50 5.17
CA GLU A 60 3.09 -13.85 4.06
C GLU A 60 2.98 -12.75 3.00
N ASN A 61 3.50 -11.55 3.27
CA ASN A 61 3.42 -10.44 2.34
C ASN A 61 4.56 -10.45 1.34
N ASP A 62 4.31 -9.88 0.18
CA ASP A 62 5.35 -9.65 -0.81
C ASP A 62 6.21 -8.43 -0.41
N PRO A 63 7.55 -8.56 -0.38
CA PRO A 63 8.40 -7.46 0.05
C PRO A 63 8.36 -6.24 -0.88
N HIS A 64 8.05 -6.41 -2.16
CA HIS A 64 7.89 -5.27 -3.07
C HIS A 64 6.59 -4.52 -2.77
N ALA A 65 5.48 -5.23 -2.51
CA ALA A 65 4.23 -4.63 -2.07
C ALA A 65 4.36 -3.93 -0.71
N VAL A 66 5.09 -4.49 0.27
CA VAL A 66 5.33 -3.82 1.57
C VAL A 66 6.12 -2.51 1.37
N GLY A 67 7.11 -2.50 0.48
CA GLY A 67 7.81 -1.25 0.12
C GLY A 67 6.86 -0.19 -0.44
N LYS A 68 5.98 -0.56 -1.38
CA LYS A 68 4.99 0.37 -1.95
C LYS A 68 3.91 0.79 -0.97
N MET A 69 3.57 -0.06 -0.01
CA MET A 69 2.70 0.32 1.11
C MET A 69 3.38 1.40 1.97
N LEU A 70 4.68 1.26 2.27
CA LEU A 70 5.43 2.29 3.01
C LEU A 70 5.53 3.60 2.22
N ASP A 71 5.79 3.55 0.91
CA ASP A 71 5.75 4.75 0.07
C ASP A 71 4.41 5.51 0.24
N TYR A 72 3.29 4.76 0.25
CA TYR A 72 1.96 5.32 0.47
C TYR A 72 1.79 5.93 1.87
N LEU A 73 2.25 5.26 2.93
CA LEU A 73 2.10 5.77 4.30
C LEU A 73 2.84 7.10 4.52
N TYR A 74 3.89 7.37 3.75
CA TYR A 74 4.69 8.60 3.87
C TYR A 74 4.28 9.69 2.89
N THR A 75 3.67 9.33 1.76
CA THR A 75 3.43 10.29 0.66
C THR A 75 1.99 10.32 0.16
N HIS A 76 1.12 9.44 0.67
CA HIS A 76 -0.23 9.15 0.17
C HIS A 76 -0.28 8.67 -1.30
N GLN A 77 0.86 8.32 -1.88
CA GLN A 77 0.99 7.84 -3.24
C GLN A 77 1.98 6.68 -3.31
N TYR A 78 1.89 5.90 -4.38
CA TYR A 78 2.90 4.89 -4.69
C TYR A 78 2.99 4.74 -6.20
N ASP A 79 4.20 4.56 -6.72
CA ASP A 79 4.40 4.37 -8.14
C ASP A 79 4.37 2.89 -8.53
N ALA A 80 3.79 2.62 -9.69
CA ALA A 80 3.76 1.33 -10.34
C ALA A 80 3.77 1.56 -11.85
N GLU A 81 4.46 0.69 -12.58
CA GLU A 81 4.42 0.72 -14.05
C GLU A 81 3.02 0.36 -14.55
N GLU A 82 2.59 0.83 -15.72
CA GLU A 82 1.28 0.47 -16.29
C GLU A 82 1.36 -0.79 -17.16
N THR A 83 1.78 -1.90 -16.55
CA THR A 83 1.94 -3.20 -17.22
C THR A 83 1.01 -4.25 -16.59
N GLY A 84 0.82 -5.38 -17.28
CA GLY A 84 0.04 -6.50 -16.73
C GLY A 84 0.58 -7.02 -15.39
N ALA A 85 1.89 -6.91 -15.13
CA ALA A 85 2.49 -7.31 -13.85
C ALA A 85 2.01 -6.44 -12.67
N SER A 86 1.63 -5.19 -12.94
CA SER A 86 1.10 -4.28 -11.91
C SER A 86 -0.29 -4.66 -11.42
N LEU A 87 -1.05 -5.49 -12.15
CA LEU A 87 -2.30 -6.06 -11.62
C LEU A 87 -2.04 -6.84 -10.32
N ILE A 88 -0.98 -7.64 -10.29
CA ILE A 88 -0.60 -8.40 -9.09
C ILE A 88 -0.16 -7.45 -7.96
N LEU A 89 0.60 -6.40 -8.27
CA LEU A 89 1.02 -5.41 -7.29
C LEU A 89 -0.17 -4.68 -6.66
N HIS A 90 -1.08 -4.16 -7.48
CA HIS A 90 -2.26 -3.44 -6.99
C HIS A 90 -3.22 -4.36 -6.22
N ALA A 91 -3.36 -5.63 -6.64
CA ALA A 91 -4.09 -6.65 -5.89
C ALA A 91 -3.49 -6.87 -4.49
N ARG A 92 -2.16 -7.04 -4.40
CA ARG A 92 -1.45 -7.20 -3.12
C ARG A 92 -1.58 -5.96 -2.24
N LEU A 93 -1.46 -4.76 -2.80
CA LEU A 93 -1.64 -3.51 -2.04
C LEU A 93 -3.09 -3.29 -1.59
N TYR A 94 -4.07 -3.71 -2.38
CA TYR A 94 -5.46 -3.73 -1.95
C TYR A 94 -5.64 -4.64 -0.73
N VAL A 95 -5.10 -5.86 -0.79
CA VAL A 95 -5.13 -6.82 0.33
C VAL A 95 -4.40 -6.25 1.55
N CYS A 96 -3.23 -5.62 1.38
CA CYS A 96 -2.55 -4.93 2.48
C CYS A 96 -3.42 -3.84 3.11
N GLY A 97 -4.06 -3.00 2.28
CA GLY A 97 -4.95 -1.94 2.76
C GLY A 97 -6.16 -2.48 3.51
N ASP A 98 -6.67 -3.65 3.13
CA ASP A 98 -7.75 -4.33 3.83
C ASP A 98 -7.28 -5.02 5.13
N LYS A 99 -6.15 -5.72 5.07
CA LYS A 99 -5.59 -6.48 6.20
C LYS A 99 -5.07 -5.57 7.31
N TYR A 100 -4.45 -4.45 6.98
CA TYR A 100 -3.86 -3.54 7.97
C TYR A 100 -4.75 -2.35 8.32
N ASP A 101 -6.02 -2.36 7.87
CA ASP A 101 -7.00 -1.28 8.05
C ASP A 101 -6.44 0.09 7.63
N ILE A 102 -5.97 0.17 6.37
CA ILE A 102 -5.47 1.38 5.72
C ILE A 102 -6.44 1.74 4.58
N PRO A 103 -7.59 2.40 4.85
CA PRO A 103 -8.67 2.58 3.87
C PRO A 103 -8.24 3.36 2.62
N GLY A 104 -7.34 4.34 2.79
CA GLY A 104 -6.83 5.13 1.68
C GLY A 104 -5.97 4.31 0.71
N LEU A 105 -5.13 3.40 1.22
CA LEU A 105 -4.33 2.49 0.41
C LEU A 105 -5.22 1.50 -0.35
N LYS A 106 -6.22 0.94 0.34
CA LYS A 106 -7.22 0.04 -0.25
C LYS A 106 -7.95 0.72 -1.42
N SER A 107 -8.39 1.95 -1.20
CA SER A 107 -9.11 2.74 -2.21
C SER A 107 -8.24 3.09 -3.41
N LEU A 108 -7.03 3.61 -3.18
CA LEU A 108 -6.08 3.96 -4.24
C LEU A 108 -5.68 2.73 -5.06
N SER A 109 -5.43 1.60 -4.39
CA SER A 109 -5.03 0.37 -5.07
C SER A 109 -6.15 -0.24 -5.90
N LYS A 110 -7.39 -0.16 -5.43
CA LYS A 110 -8.56 -0.52 -6.25
C LYS A 110 -8.65 0.36 -7.49
N GLN A 111 -8.49 1.67 -7.36
CA GLN A 111 -8.55 2.59 -8.49
C GLN A 111 -7.47 2.25 -9.53
N LYS A 112 -6.20 2.16 -9.11
CA LYS A 112 -5.09 1.83 -10.02
C LYS A 112 -5.25 0.45 -10.66
N TYR A 113 -5.72 -0.55 -9.90
CA TYR A 113 -6.03 -1.87 -10.44
C TYR A 113 -7.07 -1.80 -11.58
N LEU A 114 -8.16 -1.06 -11.38
CA LEU A 114 -9.23 -0.93 -12.37
C LEU A 114 -8.76 -0.20 -13.63
N GLU A 115 -7.90 0.81 -13.52
CA GLU A 115 -7.33 1.49 -14.68
C GLU A 115 -6.45 0.55 -15.51
N VAL A 116 -5.53 -0.19 -14.88
CA VAL A 116 -4.69 -1.18 -15.57
C VAL A 116 -5.54 -2.32 -16.17
N LEU A 117 -6.61 -2.72 -15.47
CA LEU A 117 -7.50 -3.79 -15.90
C LEU A 117 -8.19 -3.47 -17.24
N LYS A 118 -8.58 -2.22 -17.49
CA LYS A 118 -9.19 -1.81 -18.77
C LYS A 118 -8.33 -2.19 -19.98
N THR A 119 -7.01 -2.16 -19.81
CA THR A 119 -6.04 -2.40 -20.88
C THR A 119 -5.57 -3.86 -20.94
N TYR A 120 -5.46 -4.53 -19.79
CA TYR A 120 -4.80 -5.85 -19.69
C TYR A 120 -5.70 -7.01 -19.22
N TYR A 121 -7.03 -6.87 -19.29
CA TYR A 121 -7.98 -7.89 -18.82
C TYR A 121 -7.83 -9.28 -19.46
N GLN A 122 -7.30 -9.38 -20.67
CA GLN A 122 -7.09 -10.66 -21.37
C GLN A 122 -5.78 -11.35 -21.00
N HIS A 123 -4.94 -10.71 -20.19
CA HIS A 123 -3.63 -11.24 -19.84
C HIS A 123 -3.75 -12.32 -18.76
N ALA A 124 -2.95 -13.39 -18.86
CA ALA A 124 -2.99 -14.53 -17.92
C ALA A 124 -2.77 -14.13 -16.44
N VAL A 125 -2.12 -12.99 -16.21
CA VAL A 125 -1.85 -12.43 -14.88
C VAL A 125 -3.11 -11.87 -14.21
N PHE A 126 -4.17 -11.57 -14.96
CA PHE A 126 -5.44 -11.13 -14.41
C PHE A 126 -6.08 -12.22 -13.52
N GLY A 127 -6.09 -13.48 -13.98
CA GLY A 127 -6.61 -14.58 -13.17
C GLY A 127 -5.83 -14.76 -11.86
N GLN A 128 -4.51 -14.56 -11.91
CA GLN A 128 -3.65 -14.63 -10.72
C GLN A 128 -3.95 -13.49 -9.75
N SER A 129 -4.09 -12.26 -10.23
CA SER A 129 -4.40 -11.11 -9.37
C SER A 129 -5.79 -11.21 -8.73
N LEU A 130 -6.76 -11.81 -9.42
CA LEU A 130 -8.06 -12.14 -8.82
C LEU A 130 -7.96 -13.19 -7.73
N GLY A 131 -7.15 -14.24 -7.94
CA GLY A 131 -6.88 -15.24 -6.91
C GLY A 131 -6.39 -14.59 -5.61
N ILE A 132 -5.40 -13.71 -5.72
CA ILE A 132 -4.85 -12.95 -4.56
C ILE A 132 -5.96 -12.17 -3.86
N ILE A 133 -6.74 -11.38 -4.61
CA ILE A 133 -7.84 -10.59 -4.03
C ILE A 133 -8.85 -11.48 -3.31
N TYR A 134 -9.27 -12.58 -3.94
CA TYR A 134 -10.34 -13.43 -3.44
C TYR A 134 -9.94 -14.23 -2.19
N TYR A 135 -8.73 -14.79 -2.19
CA TYR A 135 -8.27 -15.66 -1.10
C TYR A 135 -7.69 -14.88 0.08
N ASP A 136 -7.04 -13.73 -0.17
CA ASP A 136 -6.22 -13.06 0.83
C ASP A 136 -6.89 -11.81 1.44
N SER A 137 -7.96 -11.27 0.83
CA SER A 137 -8.74 -10.19 1.46
C SER A 137 -9.73 -10.71 2.50
N ARG A 138 -9.96 -9.92 3.56
CA ARG A 138 -11.05 -10.13 4.53
C ARG A 138 -12.41 -9.90 3.87
N ASP A 139 -12.46 -8.96 2.92
CA ASP A 139 -13.61 -8.66 2.06
C ASP A 139 -13.78 -9.65 0.89
N ARG A 140 -13.90 -10.95 1.19
CA ARG A 140 -13.93 -12.07 0.23
C ARG A 140 -14.99 -11.97 -0.90
N ILE A 141 -15.87 -10.96 -0.94
CA ILE A 141 -17.11 -10.98 -1.75
C ILE A 141 -17.37 -9.71 -2.60
N ARG A 142 -16.59 -8.61 -2.56
CA ARG A 142 -17.09 -7.32 -3.13
C ARG A 142 -16.32 -6.62 -4.24
N ILE A 143 -15.16 -7.09 -4.69
CA ILE A 143 -14.41 -6.31 -5.69
C ILE A 143 -15.02 -6.34 -7.09
N LEU A 144 -15.67 -7.43 -7.51
CA LEU A 144 -16.01 -7.60 -8.94
C LEU A 144 -17.50 -7.67 -9.30
N GLY A 145 -18.42 -7.69 -8.34
CA GLY A 145 -19.85 -7.82 -8.67
C GLY A 145 -20.16 -9.03 -9.56
N MET A 146 -19.37 -10.11 -9.49
CA MET A 146 -19.65 -11.31 -10.27
C MET A 146 -20.85 -12.04 -9.65
N PRO A 147 -21.92 -12.31 -10.42
CA PRO A 147 -23.07 -13.05 -9.93
C PRO A 147 -22.69 -14.51 -9.62
N GLN A 148 -23.39 -15.07 -8.62
CA GLN A 148 -23.37 -16.50 -8.27
C GLN A 148 -23.94 -17.36 -9.39
#